data_AF-A0A2A4B618-F1
#
_entry.id   AF-A0A2A4B618-F1
#
_cell.length_a   1.000
_cell.length_b   1.000
_cell.length_c   1.000
_cell.angle_alpha   90.00
_cell.angle_beta   90.00
_cell.angle_gamma   90.00
#
_symmetry.space_group_name_H-M   'P 1'
#
loop_
_entity.id
_entity.type
_entity.pdbx_description
1 polymer ?
#
loop_
_entity_poly.entity_id
_entity_poly.type
_entity_poly.pdbx_seq_one_letter_code
_entity_poly.pdbx_strand_id
1 'polypeptide(L)' 'MPAHYHDDGAEAHYVLSGDFINAGETLGPGAFVTHPTGVVHGPHESRSGCSILTLQTAYVDPANPDFHIAE' A
#
# COMPACT_ATOMS: atom_id res chain seq x y z
N MET A 1 -0.26 3.35 -7.88
CA MET A 1 0.49 2.08 -7.80
C MET A 1 -0.47 0.97 -8.19
N PRO A 2 -0.10 0.09 -9.14
CA PRO A 2 -0.96 -1.02 -9.56
C PRO A 2 -1.38 -1.91 -8.38
N ALA A 3 -2.42 -2.72 -8.58
CA ALA A 3 -2.74 -3.78 -7.64
C ALA A 3 -1.55 -4.76 -7.57
N HIS A 4 -1.17 -5.17 -6.36
CA HIS A 4 0.02 -6.00 -6.14
C HIS A 4 -0.10 -6.76 -4.81
N TYR A 5 0.86 -7.65 -4.57
CA TYR A 5 1.02 -8.38 -3.32
C TYR A 5 2.50 -8.54 -2.94
N HIS A 6 2.73 -8.96 -1.71
CA HIS A 6 4.03 -9.19 -1.06
C HIS A 6 4.06 -10.60 -0.47
N ASP A 7 5.10 -11.39 -0.76
CA ASP A 7 5.25 -12.77 -0.28
C ASP A 7 6.07 -12.87 1.01
N ASP A 8 6.97 -11.92 1.28
CA ASP A 8 7.92 -12.00 2.39
C ASP A 8 7.39 -11.34 3.68
N GLY A 9 6.45 -10.40 3.57
CA GLY A 9 5.93 -9.65 4.72
C GLY A 9 4.56 -9.03 4.49
N ALA A 10 3.94 -8.59 5.59
CA ALA A 10 2.73 -7.79 5.54
C ALA A 10 3.10 -6.31 5.29
N GLU A 11 2.18 -5.59 4.65
CA GLU A 11 2.26 -4.15 4.47
C GLU A 11 1.12 -3.45 5.24
N ALA A 12 1.36 -2.23 5.72
CA ALA A 12 0.31 -1.36 6.20
C ALA A 12 0.56 0.09 5.76
N HIS A 13 -0.53 0.84 5.62
CA HIS A 13 -0.48 2.28 5.36
C HIS A 13 -1.21 3.07 6.43
N TYR A 14 -0.60 4.17 6.85
CA TYR A 14 -1.24 5.21 7.65
C TYR A 14 -1.29 6.52 6.83
N VAL A 15 -2.49 7.09 6.69
CA VAL A 15 -2.66 8.31 5.89
C VAL A 15 -2.28 9.55 6.71
N LEU A 16 -1.25 10.28 6.25
CA LEU A 16 -0.75 11.49 6.91
C LEU A 16 -1.49 12.74 6.41
N SER A 17 -1.74 12.83 5.10
CA SER A 17 -2.45 13.95 4.46
C SER A 17 -3.05 13.54 3.11
N GLY A 18 -4.06 14.29 2.65
CA GLY A 18 -4.64 14.14 1.32
C GLY A 18 -5.66 13.00 1.20
N ASP A 19 -5.89 12.54 -0.04
CA ASP A 19 -6.85 11.50 -0.39
C ASP A 19 -6.15 10.24 -0.91
N PHE A 20 -5.94 9.26 -0.02
CA PHE A 20 -5.43 7.95 -0.40
C PHE A 20 -6.59 7.09 -0.89
N ILE A 21 -6.53 6.59 -2.12
CA ILE A 21 -7.55 5.71 -2.68
C ILE A 21 -6.98 4.29 -2.72
N ASN A 22 -7.62 3.35 -2.03
CA ASN A 22 -7.24 1.94 -2.01
C ASN A 22 -8.38 1.10 -2.58
N ALA A 23 -8.15 0.42 -3.72
CA ALA A 23 -9.16 -0.41 -4.38
C ALA A 23 -10.50 0.33 -4.63
N GLY A 24 -10.42 1.63 -4.96
CA GLY A 24 -11.56 2.51 -5.20
C GLY A 24 -12.17 3.17 -3.95
N GLU A 25 -11.76 2.78 -2.74
CA GLU A 25 -12.19 3.41 -1.49
C GLU A 25 -11.31 4.63 -1.15
N THR A 26 -11.92 5.79 -0.91
CA THR A 26 -11.20 7.00 -0.49
C THR A 26 -11.03 7.06 1.02
N LEU A 27 -9.78 7.18 1.46
CA LEU A 27 -9.35 7.20 2.85
C LEU A 27 -8.64 8.52 3.15
N GLY A 28 -9.07 9.18 4.23
CA GLY A 28 -8.51 10.45 4.68
C GLY A 28 -7.47 10.30 5.80
N PRO A 29 -6.90 11.42 6.27
CA PRO A 29 -5.89 11.42 7.33
C PRO A 29 -6.36 10.68 8.59
N GLY A 30 -5.47 9.88 9.16
CA GLY A 30 -5.77 9.03 10.33
C GLY A 30 -6.30 7.64 9.99
N ALA A 31 -6.67 7.37 8.74
CA ALA A 31 -7.00 6.02 8.30
C ALA A 31 -5.76 5.10 8.38
N PHE A 32 -5.98 3.85 8.77
CA PHE A 32 -4.97 2.81 8.83
C PHE A 32 -5.48 1.55 8.11
N VAL A 33 -4.71 1.07 7.14
CA VAL A 33 -5.05 -0.10 6.32
C VAL A 33 -3.93 -1.13 6.46
N THR A 34 -4.30 -2.40 6.57
CA THR A 34 -3.36 -3.52 6.63
C THR A 34 -3.57 -4.47 5.46
N HIS A 35 -2.48 -4.92 4.87
CA HIS A 35 -2.42 -5.89 3.79
C HIS A 35 -1.62 -7.11 4.27
N PRO A 36 -2.29 -8.23 4.61
CA PRO A 36 -1.59 -9.47 4.97
C PRO A 36 -0.71 -9.98 3.82
N THR A 37 0.32 -10.74 4.15
CA THR A 37 1.18 -11.44 3.19
C THR A 37 0.34 -12.25 2.18
N GLY A 38 0.71 -12.18 0.90
CA GLY A 38 0.08 -12.87 -0.22
C GLY A 38 -1.29 -12.29 -0.65
N VAL A 39 -1.78 -11.24 0.02
CA VAL A 39 -3.08 -10.63 -0.32
C VAL A 39 -2.88 -9.52 -1.35
N VAL A 40 -3.57 -9.65 -2.49
CA VAL A 40 -3.64 -8.58 -3.49
C VAL A 40 -4.37 -7.37 -2.91
N HIS A 41 -3.75 -6.21 -3.02
CA HIS A 41 -4.29 -4.94 -2.55
C HIS A 41 -3.98 -3.81 -3.54
N GLY A 42 -4.65 -2.68 -3.37
CA GLY A 42 -4.70 -1.62 -4.37
C GLY A 42 -5.71 -1.91 -5.51
N PRO A 43 -5.63 -1.20 -6.64
CA PRO A 43 -4.64 -0.18 -6.94
C PRO A 43 -4.69 1.00 -5.95
N HIS A 44 -3.53 1.62 -5.75
CA HIS A 44 -3.39 2.82 -4.94
C HIS A 44 -3.39 4.06 -5.83
N GLU A 45 -4.29 4.99 -5.56
CA GLU A 45 -4.48 6.20 -6.34
C GLU A 45 -4.67 7.41 -5.43
N SER A 46 -4.70 8.59 -6.04
CA SER A 46 -5.06 9.84 -5.38
C SER A 46 -5.56 10.82 -6.43
N ARG A 47 -6.59 11.61 -6.12
CA ARG A 47 -7.13 12.66 -7.01
C ARG A 47 -6.44 14.00 -6.80
N SER A 48 -6.08 14.33 -5.56
CA SER A 48 -5.50 15.63 -5.21
C SER A 48 -4.07 15.55 -4.67
N GLY A 49 -3.52 14.34 -4.53
CA GLY A 49 -2.24 14.05 -3.90
C GLY A 49 -2.43 13.65 -2.44
N CYS A 50 -1.58 12.73 -1.97
CA CYS A 50 -1.59 12.27 -0.59
C CYS A 50 -0.16 11.96 -0.10
N SER A 51 0.03 12.00 1.21
CA SER A 51 1.20 11.45 1.87
C SER A 51 0.76 10.33 2.81
N ILE A 52 1.45 9.20 2.73
CA ILE A 52 1.22 8.02 3.56
C ILE A 52 2.52 7.59 4.24
N LEU A 53 2.41 7.02 5.42
CA LEU A 53 3.47 6.22 6.03
C LEU A 53 3.22 4.75 5.66
N THR A 54 4.16 4.14 4.96
CA THR A 54 4.16 2.70 4.68
C THR A 54 4.99 1.97 5.72
N LEU A 55 4.44 0.88 6.26
CA LEU A 55 5.13 -0.05 7.14
C LEU A 55 5.19 -1.41 6.44
N GLN A 56 6.38 -1.98 6.32
CA GLN A 56 6.58 -3.35 5.84
C GLN A 56 7.26 -4.16 6.94
N THR A 57 6.76 -5.37 7.20
CA THR A 57 7.30 -6.22 8.27
C THR A 57 8.53 -7.02 7.83
N ALA A 58 8.79 -7.10 6.53
CA ALA A 58 9.98 -7.70 5.95
C ALA A 58 11.03 -6.63 5.58
N TYR A 59 12.28 -7.07 5.41
CA TYR A 59 13.32 -6.23 4.83
C TYR A 59 13.02 -6.00 3.35
N VAL A 60 13.08 -4.75 2.92
CA VAL A 60 12.92 -4.38 1.51
C VAL A 60 14.31 -4.26 0.90
N ASP A 61 14.70 -5.24 0.07
CA ASP A 61 15.89 -5.12 -0.77
C ASP A 61 15.56 -4.21 -1.97
N PRO A 62 16.17 -3.01 -2.09
CA PRO A 62 15.91 -2.12 -3.21
C PRO A 62 16.35 -2.71 -4.56
N ALA A 63 17.29 -3.66 -4.57
CA ALA A 63 17.72 -4.33 -5.78
C ALA A 63 16.75 -5.44 -6.23
N ASN A 64 16.00 -6.03 -5.28
CA ASN A 64 15.06 -7.11 -5.51
C ASN A 64 13.82 -6.92 -4.61
N PRO A 65 12.95 -5.95 -4.90
CA PRO A 65 11.81 -5.70 -4.04
C PRO A 65 10.82 -6.86 -4.11
N ASP A 66 10.37 -7.33 -2.95
CA ASP A 66 9.17 -8.15 -2.81
C ASP A 66 7.98 -7.28 -3.21
N PHE A 67 7.60 -7.30 -4.49
CA PHE A 67 6.51 -6.51 -5.07
C PHE A 67 6.05 -7.21 -6.35
N HIS A 68 4.89 -7.84 -6.28
CA HIS A 68 4.35 -8.65 -7.37
C HIS A 68 3.06 -8.01 -7.90
N ILE A 69 3.11 -7.48 -9.13
CA ILE A 69 1.91 -6.91 -9.77
C ILE A 69 0.90 -8.03 -9.99
N ALA A 70 -0.34 -7.79 -9.55
CA ALA A 70 -1.46 -8.68 -9.85
C ALA A 70 -1.96 -8.38 -11.28
N GLU A 71 -2.05 -9.41 -12.12
CA GLU A 71 -2.61 -9.32 -13.48
C GLU A 71 -4.12 -9.00 -13.50
#